data_AF-A0A0D0F5Y3-F1
#
_entry.id   AF-A0A0D0F5Y3-F1
#
_cell.length_a   1.000
_cell.length_b   1.000
_cell.length_c   1.000
_cell.angle_alpha   90.00
_cell.angle_beta   90.00
_cell.angle_gamma   90.00
#
_symmetry.space_group_name_H-M   'P 1'
#
loop_
_entity.id
_entity.type
_entity.pdbx_description
1 polymer ?
#
loop_
_entity_poly.entity_id
_entity_poly.type
_entity_poly.pdbx_seq_one_letter_code
_entity_poly.pdbx_strand_id
1 'polypeptide(L)'
;MKKVLIAAATLILLLVLAVYGLLWYRQYSSYKNRVHEHASLIFKINIDEIVKQRGLSSIKSDNRGFAVPANIFVYNITDKPAGTFFCSLPVTDTSALKEYLKKNAGS
;
A
#
# COMPACT_ATOMS: atom_id res chain seq x y z
N MET A 1 -31.69 16.95 25.03
CA MET A 1 -30.24 17.26 25.04
C MET A 1 -29.37 16.03 25.28
N LYS A 2 -29.44 15.34 26.45
CA LYS A 2 -28.58 14.16 26.76
C LYS A 2 -28.65 13.02 25.72
N LYS A 3 -29.83 12.65 25.22
CA LYS A 3 -30.00 11.59 24.21
C LYS A 3 -29.32 11.91 22.87
N VAL A 4 -29.37 13.18 22.46
CA VAL A 4 -28.71 13.66 21.22
C VAL A 4 -27.18 13.63 21.39
N LEU A 5 -26.68 14.02 22.57
CA LEU A 5 -25.24 13.93 22.88
C LEU A 5 -24.74 12.49 22.90
N ILE A 6 -25.51 11.56 23.48
CA ILE A 6 -25.17 10.13 23.46
C ILE A 6 -25.15 9.62 22.02
N ALA A 7 -26.19 9.91 21.22
CA ALA A 7 -26.25 9.49 19.82
C ALA A 7 -25.05 10.03 19.00
N ALA A 8 -24.69 11.29 19.18
CA ALA A 8 -23.53 11.89 18.54
C ALA A 8 -22.21 11.23 18.98
N ALA A 9 -22.03 10.97 20.28
CA ALA A 9 -20.85 10.30 20.80
C ALA A 9 -20.72 8.88 20.26
N THR A 10 -21.82 8.12 20.17
CA THR A 10 -21.84 6.79 19.58
C THR A 10 -21.48 6.82 18.09
N LEU A 11 -21.96 7.82 17.35
CA LEU A 11 -21.68 7.97 15.92
C LEU A 11 -20.21 8.34 15.67
N ILE A 12 -19.65 9.22 16.51
CA ILE A 12 -18.21 9.56 16.47
C ILE A 12 -17.37 8.32 16.82
N LEU A 13 -17.74 7.57 17.85
CA LEU A 13 -17.03 6.35 18.24
C LEU A 13 -17.04 5.31 17.11
N LEU A 14 -18.19 5.13 16.45
CA LEU A 14 -18.32 4.24 15.30
C LEU A 14 -17.46 4.70 14.11
N LEU A 15 -17.40 6.01 13.85
CA LEU A 15 -16.54 6.58 12.82
C LEU A 15 -15.05 6.34 13.12
N VAL A 16 -14.63 6.53 14.38
CA VAL A 16 -13.25 6.29 14.82
C VAL A 16 -12.87 4.82 14.64
N LEU A 17 -13.76 3.90 15.03
CA LEU A 17 -13.55 2.46 14.84
C LEU A 17 -13.45 2.09 13.35
N ALA A 18 -14.30 2.67 12.50
CA ALA A 18 -14.25 2.43 11.05
C ALA A 18 -12.92 2.91 10.45
N VAL A 19 -12.47 4.11 10.79
CA VAL A 19 -11.18 4.65 10.33
C VAL A 19 -10.01 3.78 10.82
N TYR A 20 -10.01 3.38 12.10
CA TYR A 20 -8.97 2.52 12.64
C TYR A 20 -8.94 1.15 11.95
N GLY A 21 -10.12 0.55 11.71
CA GLY A 21 -10.25 -0.70 10.98
C GLY A 21 -9.71 -0.60 9.55
N LEU A 22 -9.98 0.50 8.84
CA LEU A 22 -9.45 0.75 7.50
C LEU A 22 -7.91 0.87 7.50
N LEU A 23 -7.33 1.60 8.46
CA LEU A 23 -5.88 1.73 8.58
C LEU A 23 -5.22 0.38 8.90
N TRP A 24 -5.79 -0.38 9.84
CA TRP A 24 -5.32 -1.72 10.18
C TRP A 24 -5.40 -2.67 8.99
N TYR A 25 -6.50 -2.63 8.24
CA TYR A 25 -6.67 -3.44 7.03
C TYR A 25 -5.64 -3.12 5.95
N ARG A 26 -5.32 -1.83 5.75
CA ARG A 26 -4.26 -1.41 4.82
C ARG A 26 -2.90 -1.96 5.25
N GLN A 27 -2.59 -1.88 6.54
CA GLN A 27 -1.36 -2.44 7.10
C GLN A 27 -1.31 -3.96 6.86
N TYR A 28 -2.35 -4.70 7.25
CA TYR A 28 -2.45 -6.14 7.06
C TYR A 28 -2.33 -6.57 5.59
N SER A 29 -3.03 -5.91 4.68
CA SER A 29 -3.00 -6.23 3.25
C SER A 29 -1.62 -6.03 2.63
N SER A 30 -0.81 -5.09 3.14
CA SER A 30 0.54 -4.87 2.63
C SER A 30 1.47 -6.06 2.86
N TYR A 31 1.31 -6.78 3.99
CA TYR A 31 2.11 -7.98 4.29
C TYR A 31 1.75 -9.18 3.41
N LYS A 32 0.63 -9.12 2.68
CA LYS A 32 0.26 -10.14 1.70
C LYS A 32 0.96 -9.94 0.34
N ASN A 33 1.66 -8.82 0.14
CA ASN A 33 2.47 -8.66 -1.07
C ASN A 33 3.54 -9.75 -1.12
N ARG A 34 3.66 -10.38 -2.29
CA ARG A 34 4.55 -11.53 -2.48
C ARG A 34 6.00 -11.04 -2.42
N VAL A 35 6.72 -11.45 -1.38
CA VAL A 35 8.18 -11.42 -1.35
C VAL A 35 8.66 -12.72 -1.96
N HIS A 36 9.75 -12.66 -2.74
CA HIS A 36 10.30 -13.84 -3.39
C HIS A 36 10.80 -14.85 -2.34
N GLU A 37 10.61 -16.15 -2.57
CA GLU A 37 10.93 -17.20 -1.60
C GLU A 37 12.43 -17.22 -1.24
N HIS A 38 13.30 -17.02 -2.25
CA HIS A 38 14.75 -16.90 -2.08
C HIS A 38 15.23 -15.47 -1.75
N ALA A 39 14.43 -14.69 -1.03
CA ALA A 39 14.88 -13.39 -0.55
C ALA A 39 15.90 -13.55 0.60
N SER A 40 17.07 -12.92 0.48
CA SER A 40 18.14 -13.02 1.50
C SER A 40 18.09 -11.85 2.49
N LEU A 41 17.86 -10.63 1.99
CA LEU A 41 17.73 -9.40 2.75
C LEU A 41 16.41 -8.74 2.36
N ILE A 42 15.62 -8.36 3.37
CA ILE A 42 14.32 -7.70 3.18
C ILE A 42 14.32 -6.38 3.95
N PHE A 43 14.14 -5.29 3.22
CA PHE A 43 13.92 -3.96 3.75
C PHE A 43 12.44 -3.61 3.71
N LYS A 44 11.87 -3.26 4.86
CA LYS A 44 10.50 -2.78 4.97
C LYS A 44 10.48 -1.25 4.97
N ILE A 45 9.78 -0.66 4.01
CA ILE A 45 9.59 0.78 3.90
C ILE A 45 8.14 1.09 4.29
N ASN A 46 7.94 1.85 5.38
CA ASN A 46 6.62 2.27 5.86
C ASN A 46 6.19 3.55 5.14
N ILE A 47 5.23 3.43 4.23
CA ILE A 47 4.76 4.55 3.40
C ILE A 47 3.85 5.47 4.21
N ASP A 48 3.00 4.90 5.07
CA ASP A 48 2.09 5.70 5.89
C ASP A 48 2.86 6.61 6.87
N GLU A 49 4.02 6.17 7.35
CA GLU A 49 4.91 6.99 8.19
C GLU A 49 5.62 8.10 7.41
N ILE A 50 6.07 7.81 6.19
CA ILE A 50 6.60 8.84 5.28
C ILE A 50 5.53 9.91 5.01
N VAL A 51 4.28 9.48 4.82
CA VAL A 51 3.16 10.39 4.56
C VAL A 51 2.80 11.17 5.81
N LYS A 52 2.84 10.55 6.99
CA LYS A 52 2.65 11.25 8.27
C LYS A 52 3.69 12.35 8.45
N GLN A 53 4.95 12.09 8.06
CA GLN A 53 6.04 13.07 8.15
C GLN A 53 5.95 14.17 7.08
N ARG A 54 5.56 13.83 5.84
CA ARG A 54 5.59 14.74 4.68
C ARG A 54 4.23 15.34 4.30
N GLY A 55 3.16 14.94 4.98
CA GLY A 55 1.80 15.37 4.71
C GLY A 55 1.10 14.62 3.57
N LEU A 56 -0.24 14.66 3.59
CA LEU A 56 -1.14 13.98 2.65
C LEU A 56 -0.95 14.39 1.18
N SER A 57 -0.35 15.56 0.92
CA SER A 57 0.01 16.02 -0.43
C SER A 57 0.93 15.06 -1.17
N SER A 58 1.71 14.25 -0.44
CA SER A 58 2.62 13.25 -1.02
C SER A 58 1.90 12.03 -1.62
N ILE A 59 0.65 11.77 -1.23
CA ILE A 59 -0.19 10.69 -1.82
C ILE A 59 -1.14 11.23 -2.89
N LYS A 60 -1.12 12.52 -3.28
CA LYS A 60 -2.03 13.00 -4.34
C LYS A 60 -1.98 12.09 -5.58
N SER A 61 -3.16 11.63 -5.96
CA SER A 61 -3.41 10.46 -6.78
C SER A 61 -3.40 10.82 -8.26
N ASP A 62 -2.24 11.18 -8.79
CA ASP A 62 -2.11 11.32 -10.24
C ASP A 62 -1.93 9.92 -10.83
N ASN A 63 -3.03 9.32 -11.27
CA ASN A 63 -3.14 8.22 -12.24
C ASN A 63 -1.94 7.26 -12.38
N ARG A 64 -1.45 6.69 -11.27
CA ARG A 64 -0.15 5.98 -11.23
C ARG A 64 -0.19 4.56 -11.83
N GLY A 65 -1.38 4.00 -12.05
CA GLY A 65 -1.58 2.62 -12.52
C GLY A 65 -1.33 1.53 -11.46
N PHE A 66 -0.86 1.88 -10.26
CA PHE A 66 -0.68 0.97 -9.12
C PHE A 66 -1.20 1.58 -7.83
N ALA A 67 -1.69 0.73 -6.93
CA ALA A 67 -2.16 1.15 -5.61
C ALA A 67 -0.97 1.32 -4.66
N VAL A 68 -1.04 2.34 -3.80
CA VAL A 68 0.03 2.62 -2.82
C VAL A 68 -0.22 1.79 -1.55
N PRO A 69 0.57 0.73 -1.27
CA PRO A 69 0.41 -0.06 -0.06
C PRO A 69 0.94 0.69 1.17
N ALA A 70 0.52 0.28 2.37
CA ALA A 70 1.05 0.84 3.62
C ALA A 70 2.55 0.52 3.83
N ASN A 71 3.00 -0.64 3.36
CA ASN A 71 4.41 -1.04 3.38
C ASN A 71 4.85 -1.51 1.99
N ILE A 72 6.05 -1.12 1.59
CA ILE A 72 6.76 -1.67 0.43
C ILE A 72 7.92 -2.53 0.95
N PHE A 73 8.01 -3.74 0.44
CA PHE A 73 9.11 -4.65 0.71
C PHE A 73 10.10 -4.61 -0.44
N VAL A 74 11.33 -4.23 -0.15
CA VAL A 74 12.44 -4.23 -1.10
C VAL A 74 13.40 -5.33 -0.69
N TYR A 75 13.76 -6.21 -1.61
CA TYR A 75 14.58 -7.37 -1.28
C TYR A 75 15.59 -7.70 -2.38
N ASN A 76 16.70 -8.35 -1.99
CA ASN A 76 17.61 -9.00 -2.94
C ASN A 76 17.20 -10.47 -3.12
N ILE A 77 17.76 -11.11 -4.15
CA ILE A 77 17.59 -12.54 -4.40
C ILE A 77 18.97 -13.18 -4.34
N THR A 78 19.11 -14.31 -3.64
CA THR A 78 20.41 -14.96 -3.39
C THR A 78 21.20 -15.27 -4.67
N ASP A 79 20.49 -15.62 -5.75
CA ASP A 79 21.11 -15.96 -7.05
C ASP A 79 21.26 -14.76 -7.99
N LYS A 80 21.18 -13.53 -7.47
CA LYS A 80 21.34 -12.28 -8.22
C LYS A 80 22.46 -11.42 -7.65
N PRO A 81 23.05 -10.52 -8.47
CA PRO A 81 24.08 -9.60 -7.99
C PRO A 81 23.61 -8.83 -6.75
N ALA A 82 24.51 -8.63 -5.78
CA ALA A 82 24.17 -8.03 -4.49
C ALA A 82 23.61 -6.59 -4.59
N GLY A 83 23.86 -5.88 -5.69
CA GLY A 83 23.30 -4.56 -5.97
C GLY A 83 21.93 -4.57 -6.66
N THR A 84 21.33 -5.74 -6.91
CA THR A 84 20.03 -5.86 -7.56
C THR A 84 18.92 -6.01 -6.54
N PHE A 85 17.99 -5.05 -6.53
CA PHE A 85 16.85 -5.02 -5.64
C PHE A 85 15.54 -5.19 -6.40
N PHE A 86 14.60 -5.88 -5.78
CA PHE A 86 13.28 -6.17 -6.30
C PHE A 86 12.23 -5.66 -5.33
N CYS A 87 11.05 -5.34 -5.85
CA CYS A 87 9.87 -5.07 -5.06
C CYS A 87 8.61 -5.51 -5.83
N SER A 88 7.53 -5.72 -5.10
CA SER A 88 6.23 -6.04 -5.68
C SER A 88 5.22 -4.96 -5.30
N LEU A 89 4.49 -4.45 -6.29
CA LEU A 89 3.47 -3.41 -6.12
C LEU A 89 2.13 -3.88 -6.69
N PRO A 90 1.01 -3.64 -5.97
CA PRO A 90 -0.31 -4.02 -6.44
C PRO A 90 -0.75 -3.12 -7.59
N VAL A 91 -1.05 -3.73 -8.75
CA VAL A 91 -1.56 -3.02 -9.92
C VAL A 91 -3.04 -2.67 -9.70
N THR A 92 -3.45 -1.45 -10.01
CA THR A 92 -4.84 -1.00 -9.83
C THR A 92 -5.73 -1.47 -10.97
N ASP A 93 -5.22 -1.43 -12.20
CA ASP A 93 -5.92 -1.87 -13.40
C ASP A 93 -5.02 -2.80 -14.22
N THR A 94 -5.23 -4.10 -14.03
CA THR A 94 -4.50 -5.14 -14.75
C THR A 94 -4.83 -5.13 -16.25
N SER A 95 -6.04 -4.71 -16.65
CA SER A 95 -6.46 -4.66 -18.05
C SER A 95 -5.73 -3.55 -18.80
N ALA A 96 -5.72 -2.35 -18.23
CA ALA A 96 -4.99 -1.21 -18.79
C ALA A 96 -3.48 -1.50 -18.88
N LEU A 97 -2.90 -2.14 -17.86
CA LEU A 97 -1.49 -2.58 -17.91
C LEU A 97 -1.26 -3.59 -19.05
N LYS A 98 -2.15 -4.56 -19.21
CA LYS A 98 -2.02 -5.59 -20.26
C LYS A 98 -2.09 -4.99 -21.66
N GLU A 99 -2.99 -4.05 -21.89
CA GLU A 99 -3.07 -3.31 -23.15
C GLU A 99 -1.81 -2.49 -23.42
N TYR A 100 -1.31 -1.81 -22.39
CA TYR A 100 -0.05 -1.05 -22.47
C TYR A 100 1.14 -1.95 -22.84
N LEU A 101 1.26 -3.13 -22.22
CA LEU A 101 2.33 -4.07 -22.50
C LEU A 101 2.22 -4.67 -23.91
N LYS A 102 1.03 -5.02 -24.38
CA LYS A 102 0.83 -5.47 -25.78
C LYS A 102 1.27 -4.43 -26.79
N LYS A 103 0.95 -3.17 -26.53
CA LYS A 103 1.29 -2.05 -27.43
C LYS A 103 2.78 -1.73 -27.46
N ASN A 104 3.47 -1.80 -26.31
CA ASN A 104 4.82 -1.24 -26.17
C ASN A 104 5.92 -2.27 -25.90
N ALA A 105 5.59 -3.46 -25.38
CA ALA A 105 6.57 -4.47 -24.99
C ALA A 105 6.54 -5.73 -25.87
N GLY A 106 5.68 -5.79 -26.90
CA GLY A 106 5.69 -6.83 -27.93
C GLY A 106 5.51 -8.26 -27.40
N SER A 107 4.55 -8.47 -26.48
CA SER A 107 4.15 -9.81 -26.00
C SER A 107 2.80 -10.23 -26.56
#